data_AF-A0A838J360-F1
#
_entry.id   AF-A0A838J360-F1
#
_cell.length_a   1.000
_cell.length_b   1.000
_cell.length_c   1.000
_cell.angle_alpha   90.00
_cell.angle_beta   90.00
_cell.angle_gamma   90.00
#
_symmetry.space_group_name_H-M   'P 1'
#
loop_
_entity.id
_entity.type
_entity.pdbx_description
1 polymer ?
#
loop_
_entity_poly.entity_id
_entity_poly.type
_entity_poly.pdbx_seq_one_letter_code
_entity_poly.pdbx_strand_id
1 'polypeptide(L)'
;MTLNETVNDTNNPTVTHAGRRAFLTALYEASPDDLYLELRCIHPTTGEVRSLWGQMGNKSERAAVFKQAEGLNHEGFGLYFAPCLRKSKQGKAEAAALVPALWIDIDCDGDEQRREKGLIRLHAFDPAPSFIVDSGGGWHGYWLLEKPFRPEKDSDRQKFADILRGLFAALGGDDHYVK
;
A
#
# COMPACT_ATOMS: atom_id res chain seq x y z
N MET A 1 5.05 -5.82 -21.86
CA MET A 1 5.53 -7.09 -21.26
C MET A 1 5.13 -7.04 -19.79
N THR A 2 3.95 -7.55 -19.47
CA THR A 2 3.32 -7.44 -18.15
C THR A 2 3.84 -8.57 -17.25
N LEU A 3 4.66 -8.22 -16.27
CA LEU A 3 5.07 -9.12 -15.19
C LEU A 3 3.96 -9.14 -14.14
N ASN A 4 2.99 -10.04 -14.30
CA ASN A 4 1.99 -10.30 -13.28
C ASN A 4 2.52 -11.42 -12.37
N GLU A 5 3.45 -11.08 -11.47
CA GLU A 5 3.84 -11.97 -10.37
C GLU A 5 2.88 -11.77 -9.21
N THR A 6 2.10 -12.80 -8.87
CA THR A 6 1.34 -12.86 -7.63
C THR A 6 2.35 -12.85 -6.48
N VAL A 7 2.33 -11.79 -5.66
CA VAL A 7 3.17 -11.71 -4.48
C VAL A 7 2.50 -12.56 -3.38
N ASN A 8 2.75 -13.88 -3.47
CA ASN A 8 2.72 -14.93 -2.44
C ASN A 8 1.65 -16.04 -2.58
N ASP A 9 2.18 -17.26 -2.63
CA ASP A 9 1.52 -18.53 -2.32
C ASP A 9 2.01 -18.95 -0.92
N THR A 10 1.08 -19.15 0.02
CA THR A 10 1.34 -19.33 1.45
C THR A 10 2.00 -20.67 1.82
N ASN A 11 2.29 -21.54 0.85
CA ASN A 11 2.99 -22.80 1.06
C ASN A 11 4.51 -22.76 0.82
N ASN A 12 5.10 -21.58 0.55
CA ASN A 12 6.53 -21.46 0.31
C ASN A 12 7.13 -20.28 1.11
N PRO A 13 8.02 -20.49 2.09
CA PRO A 13 8.59 -19.43 2.95
C PRO A 13 9.47 -18.41 2.20
N THR A 14 9.56 -18.52 0.88
CA THR A 14 10.14 -17.56 -0.05
C THR A 14 9.05 -16.68 -0.68
N VAL A 15 8.28 -15.97 0.15
CA VAL A 15 7.89 -14.59 -0.18
C VAL A 15 9.20 -13.82 -0.36
N THR A 16 9.77 -13.86 -1.56
CA THR A 16 11.17 -13.46 -1.73
C THR A 16 11.32 -12.01 -1.28
N HIS A 17 12.35 -11.70 -0.51
CA HIS A 17 12.75 -10.32 -0.24
C HIS A 17 12.85 -9.49 -1.54
N ALA A 18 13.09 -10.16 -2.68
CA ALA A 18 13.08 -9.59 -4.01
C ALA A 18 11.71 -8.99 -4.41
N GLY A 19 10.58 -9.69 -4.18
CA GLY A 19 9.25 -9.19 -4.53
C GLY A 19 8.83 -7.94 -3.75
N ARG A 20 9.03 -7.94 -2.42
CA ARG A 20 8.75 -6.75 -1.57
C ARG A 20 9.61 -5.55 -1.95
N ARG A 21 10.89 -5.78 -2.23
CA ARG A 21 11.79 -4.73 -2.69
C ARG A 21 11.39 -4.20 -4.06
N ALA A 22 11.05 -5.08 -5.01
CA ALA A 22 10.58 -4.67 -6.33
C ALA A 22 9.31 -3.80 -6.25
N PHE A 23 8.35 -4.20 -5.42
CA PHE A 23 7.13 -3.44 -5.18
C PHE A 23 7.41 -2.04 -4.60
N LEU A 24 8.17 -1.95 -3.51
CA LEU A 24 8.50 -0.66 -2.88
C LEU A 24 9.38 0.22 -3.78
N THR A 25 10.30 -0.38 -4.54
CA THR A 25 11.06 0.34 -5.56
C THR A 25 10.12 0.91 -6.61
N ALA A 26 9.22 0.10 -7.17
CA ALA A 26 8.30 0.56 -8.21
C ALA A 26 7.36 1.68 -7.74
N LEU A 27 6.95 1.68 -6.46
CA LEU A 27 6.15 2.77 -5.88
C LEU A 27 6.95 4.07 -5.67
N TYR A 28 8.23 3.97 -5.32
CA TYR A 28 8.95 5.11 -4.73
C TYR A 28 10.26 5.52 -5.42
N GLU A 29 10.74 4.82 -6.45
CA GLU A 29 12.05 5.04 -7.08
C GLU A 29 12.28 6.49 -7.56
N ALA A 30 11.27 7.14 -8.12
CA ALA A 30 11.36 8.51 -8.66
C ALA A 30 10.73 9.57 -7.73
N SER A 31 10.79 9.35 -6.42
CA SER A 31 10.15 10.25 -5.45
C SER A 31 11.01 11.47 -5.12
N PRO A 32 10.41 12.65 -4.89
CA PRO A 32 11.13 13.83 -4.42
C PRO A 32 11.76 13.62 -3.05
N ASP A 33 13.01 14.06 -2.90
CA ASP A 33 13.82 13.85 -1.69
C ASP A 33 13.22 14.46 -0.43
N ASP A 34 12.46 15.53 -0.55
CA ASP A 34 11.89 16.28 0.56
C ASP A 34 10.65 15.64 1.18
N LEU A 35 10.04 14.66 0.51
CA LEU A 35 8.85 13.98 1.00
C LEU A 35 9.17 12.84 1.98
N TYR A 36 8.14 12.42 2.72
CA TYR A 36 8.24 11.38 3.74
C TYR A 36 7.43 10.13 3.36
N LEU A 37 8.06 8.97 3.51
CA LEU A 37 7.41 7.67 3.62
C LEU A 37 6.86 7.49 5.04
N GLU A 38 5.65 6.94 5.14
CA GLU A 38 4.99 6.58 6.40
C GLU A 38 4.87 5.06 6.49
N LEU A 39 5.40 4.48 7.57
CA LEU A 39 5.05 3.13 8.03
C LEU A 39 4.22 3.25 9.30
N ARG A 40 3.16 2.44 9.44
CA ARG A 40 2.40 2.29 10.67
C ARG A 40 2.54 0.87 11.16
N CYS A 41 2.92 0.71 12.41
CA CYS A 41 2.88 -0.57 13.09
C CYS A 41 1.67 -0.54 14.02
N ILE A 42 0.76 -1.49 13.89
CA ILE A 42 -0.47 -1.54 14.69
C ILE A 42 -0.52 -2.89 15.41
N HIS A 43 -0.58 -2.87 16.74
CA HIS A 43 -0.69 -4.11 17.51
C HIS A 43 -2.13 -4.63 17.41
N PRO A 44 -2.35 -5.87 16.90
CA PRO A 44 -3.69 -6.36 16.56
C PRO A 44 -4.62 -6.49 17.77
N THR A 45 -4.07 -6.82 18.95
CA THR A 45 -4.86 -6.98 20.19
C THR A 45 -5.10 -5.68 20.96
N THR A 46 -4.07 -4.85 21.14
CA THR A 46 -4.17 -3.64 21.97
C THR A 46 -4.65 -2.41 21.19
N GLY A 47 -4.61 -2.47 19.85
CA GLY A 47 -4.88 -1.32 18.98
C GLY A 47 -3.80 -0.24 19.03
N GLU A 48 -2.66 -0.52 19.68
CA GLU A 48 -1.57 0.42 19.82
C GLU A 48 -0.95 0.75 18.45
N VAL A 49 -0.82 2.05 18.14
CA VAL A 49 -0.27 2.53 16.87
C VAL A 49 1.12 3.15 17.08
N ARG A 50 2.05 2.81 16.20
CA ARG A 50 3.38 3.43 16.07
C ARG A 50 3.59 3.91 14.64
N SER A 51 3.67 5.22 14.45
CA SER A 51 4.00 5.82 13.15
C SER A 51 5.50 6.07 13.03
N LEU A 52 6.10 5.54 11.98
CA LEU A 52 7.51 5.70 11.64
C LEU A 52 7.63 6.46 10.31
N TRP A 53 8.62 7.35 10.24
CA TRP A 53 8.73 8.32 9.16
C TRP A 53 10.15 8.36 8.61
N GLY A 54 10.32 8.12 7.32
CA GLY A 54 11.62 8.21 6.65
C GLY A 54 11.58 9.18 5.47
N GLN A 55 12.49 10.15 5.44
CA GLN A 55 12.60 11.10 4.33
C GLN A 55 13.20 10.42 3.09
N MET A 56 12.64 10.72 1.91
CA MET A 56 13.02 10.07 0.64
C MET A 56 14.45 10.41 0.19
N GLY A 57 14.99 11.57 0.56
CA GLY A 57 16.39 11.92 0.34
C GLY A 57 17.35 11.30 1.36
N ASN A 58 16.84 10.78 2.49
CA ASN A 58 17.67 10.31 3.59
C ASN A 58 17.68 8.77 3.70
N LYS A 59 18.67 8.13 3.05
CA LYS A 59 18.79 6.67 2.99
C LYS A 59 18.97 6.02 4.38
N SER A 60 19.71 6.66 5.29
CA SER A 60 19.94 6.12 6.63
C SER A 60 18.68 6.22 7.50
N GLU A 61 17.93 7.32 7.42
CA GLU A 61 16.63 7.45 8.11
C GLU A 61 15.64 6.38 7.60
N ARG A 62 15.54 6.17 6.27
CA ARG A 62 14.69 5.09 5.73
C ARG A 62 15.12 3.71 6.22
N ALA A 63 16.42 3.40 6.19
CA ALA A 63 16.92 2.11 6.68
C ALA A 63 16.62 1.91 8.18
N ALA A 64 16.75 2.96 8.99
CA ALA A 64 16.41 2.91 10.41
C ALA A 64 14.91 2.67 10.65
N VAL A 65 14.06 3.33 9.86
CA VAL A 65 12.59 3.15 9.92
C VAL A 65 12.19 1.73 9.56
N PHE A 66 12.74 1.14 8.49
CA PHE A 66 12.47 -0.26 8.15
C PHE A 66 12.97 -1.22 9.23
N LYS A 67 14.17 -1.00 9.77
CA LYS A 67 14.70 -1.82 10.87
C LYS A 67 13.82 -1.74 12.12
N GLN A 68 13.33 -0.55 12.47
CA GLN A 68 12.43 -0.37 13.61
C GLN A 68 11.08 -1.05 13.36
N ALA A 69 10.53 -0.94 12.15
CA ALA A 69 9.30 -1.64 11.76
C ALA A 69 9.48 -3.17 11.88
N GLU A 70 10.58 -3.73 11.37
CA GLU A 70 10.89 -5.16 11.52
C GLU A 70 10.98 -5.58 13.00
N GLY A 71 11.58 -4.76 13.86
CA GLY A 71 11.60 -4.99 15.31
C GLY A 71 10.20 -5.08 15.92
N LEU A 72 9.34 -4.09 15.63
CA LEU A 72 7.95 -4.07 16.09
C LEU A 72 7.15 -5.26 15.55
N ASN A 73 7.42 -5.69 14.31
CA ASN A 73 6.78 -6.87 13.74
C ASN A 73 7.14 -8.16 14.49
N HIS A 74 8.41 -8.30 14.93
CA HIS A 74 8.81 -9.42 15.80
C HIS A 74 8.16 -9.35 17.19
N GLU A 75 7.78 -8.16 17.64
CA GLU A 75 7.03 -7.94 18.88
C GLU A 75 5.51 -8.15 18.71
N GLY A 76 5.04 -8.50 17.51
CA GLY A 76 3.63 -8.84 17.23
C GLY A 76 2.80 -7.72 16.60
N PHE A 77 3.40 -6.60 16.22
CA PHE A 77 2.70 -5.55 15.46
C PHE A 77 2.50 -5.95 14.01
N GLY A 78 1.32 -5.69 13.44
CA GLY A 78 1.13 -5.70 11.99
C GLY A 78 1.81 -4.48 11.34
N LEU A 79 2.43 -4.67 10.17
CA LEU A 79 3.10 -3.61 9.42
C LEU A 79 2.26 -3.11 8.25
N TYR A 80 2.05 -1.80 8.22
CA TYR A 80 1.28 -1.09 7.20
C TYR A 80 2.12 0.04 6.65
N PHE A 81 1.84 0.45 5.41
CA PHE A 81 2.49 1.61 4.79
C PHE A 81 1.46 2.49 4.11
N ALA A 82 1.72 3.79 4.02
CA ALA A 82 0.88 4.69 3.24
C ALA A 82 1.39 4.72 1.77
N PRO A 83 0.54 4.40 0.77
CA PRO A 83 0.96 4.51 -0.64
C PRO A 83 1.38 5.93 -1.02
N CYS A 84 0.69 6.95 -0.47
CA CYS A 84 1.01 8.35 -0.70
C CYS A 84 2.22 8.80 0.13
N LEU A 85 3.16 9.50 -0.51
CA LEU A 85 4.20 10.25 0.22
C LEU A 85 3.64 11.56 0.77
N ARG A 86 4.20 11.99 1.90
CA ARG A 86 3.72 13.16 2.64
C ARG A 86 4.69 14.33 2.58
N LYS A 87 4.16 15.56 2.58
CA LYS A 87 4.94 16.81 2.74
C LYS A 87 5.39 17.08 4.17
N SER A 88 4.82 16.37 5.15
CA SER A 88 5.15 16.47 6.57
C SER A 88 4.85 15.13 7.26
N LYS A 89 5.39 14.93 8.47
CA LYS A 89 5.19 13.71 9.29
C LYS A 89 3.78 13.64 9.90
N GLN A 90 2.74 13.63 9.06
CA GLN A 90 1.33 13.61 9.43
C GLN A 90 0.54 12.58 8.60
N GLY A 91 -0.21 11.71 9.29
CA GLY A 91 -0.98 10.63 8.67
C GLY A 91 -2.33 11.04 8.07
N LYS A 92 -2.52 12.31 7.71
CA LYS A 92 -3.79 12.87 7.21
C LYS A 92 -3.77 13.15 5.71
N ALA A 93 -4.94 13.17 5.06
CA ALA A 93 -5.07 13.37 3.61
C ALA A 93 -4.45 14.69 3.12
N GLU A 94 -4.52 15.76 3.89
CA GLU A 94 -3.98 17.09 3.56
C GLU A 94 -2.45 17.10 3.46
N ALA A 95 -1.80 16.15 4.14
CA ALA A 95 -0.37 15.97 4.10
C ALA A 95 0.09 15.14 2.89
N ALA A 96 -0.81 14.44 2.18
CA ALA A 96 -0.47 13.75 0.93
C ALA A 96 0.04 14.74 -0.10
N ALA A 97 1.19 14.43 -0.70
CA ALA A 97 1.90 15.32 -1.64
C ALA A 97 2.25 14.64 -2.96
N LEU A 98 2.39 13.31 -2.95
CA LEU A 98 2.65 12.52 -4.13
C LEU A 98 1.89 11.19 -4.02
N VAL A 99 1.16 10.83 -5.07
CA VAL A 99 0.41 9.60 -5.17
C VAL A 99 0.96 8.78 -6.33
N PRO A 100 1.71 7.71 -6.07
CA PRO A 100 2.36 6.93 -7.12
C PRO A 100 1.44 5.90 -7.78
N ALA A 101 0.34 5.53 -7.13
CA ALA A 101 -0.55 4.46 -7.56
C ALA A 101 -2.00 4.71 -7.12
N LEU A 102 -2.95 4.10 -7.83
CA LEU A 102 -4.26 3.75 -7.26
C LEU A 102 -4.12 2.42 -6.52
N TRP A 103 -4.95 2.18 -5.52
CA TRP A 103 -4.92 0.93 -4.77
C TRP A 103 -6.32 0.49 -4.36
N ILE A 104 -6.46 -0.80 -4.06
CA ILE A 104 -7.60 -1.34 -3.31
C ILE A 104 -7.12 -2.26 -2.20
N ASP A 105 -7.99 -2.45 -1.21
CA ASP A 105 -7.88 -3.50 -0.21
C ASP A 105 -9.17 -4.35 -0.24
N ILE A 106 -9.03 -5.63 -0.54
CA ILE A 106 -10.10 -6.63 -0.50
C ILE A 106 -9.87 -7.48 0.74
N ASP A 107 -10.61 -7.20 1.81
CA ASP A 107 -10.62 -8.04 2.99
C ASP A 107 -11.40 -9.34 2.71
N CYS A 108 -10.80 -10.46 3.08
CA CYS A 108 -11.39 -11.78 2.89
C CYS A 108 -11.89 -12.38 4.21
N ASP A 109 -11.60 -11.80 5.39
CA ASP A 109 -11.99 -12.32 6.71
C ASP A 109 -11.65 -13.80 6.93
N GLY A 110 -10.61 -14.33 6.25
CA GLY A 110 -10.25 -15.75 6.27
C GLY A 110 -11.19 -16.68 5.47
N ASP A 111 -12.17 -16.14 4.72
CA ASP A 111 -13.04 -16.90 3.82
C ASP A 111 -12.30 -17.21 2.51
N GLU A 112 -11.97 -18.48 2.31
CA GLU A 112 -11.24 -18.97 1.13
C GLU A 112 -11.98 -18.72 -0.18
N GLN A 113 -13.31 -18.80 -0.17
CA GLN A 113 -14.12 -18.55 -1.37
C GLN A 113 -14.10 -17.06 -1.74
N ARG A 114 -14.15 -16.16 -0.75
CA ARG A 114 -13.97 -14.71 -0.98
C ARG A 114 -12.58 -14.43 -1.51
N ARG A 115 -11.56 -15.07 -0.94
CA ARG A 115 -10.16 -14.91 -1.35
C ARG A 115 -9.94 -15.32 -2.80
N GLU A 116 -10.45 -16.48 -3.21
CA GLU A 116 -10.38 -16.94 -4.61
C GLU A 116 -11.11 -15.97 -5.55
N LYS A 117 -12.35 -15.57 -5.21
CA LYS A 117 -13.14 -14.62 -6.01
C LYS A 117 -12.45 -13.25 -6.14
N GLY A 118 -11.86 -12.74 -5.05
CA GLY A 118 -11.13 -11.48 -5.05
C GLY A 118 -9.93 -11.51 -5.99
N LEU A 119 -9.14 -12.59 -5.95
CA LEU A 119 -8.01 -12.77 -6.84
C LEU A 119 -8.43 -12.86 -8.32
N ILE A 120 -9.50 -13.61 -8.61
CA ILE A 120 -10.05 -13.71 -9.97
C ILE A 120 -10.49 -12.33 -10.48
N ARG A 121 -11.19 -11.54 -9.66
CA ARG A 121 -11.62 -10.18 -10.02
C ARG A 121 -10.45 -9.26 -10.31
N LEU A 122 -9.41 -9.29 -9.48
CA LEU A 122 -8.20 -8.50 -9.68
C LEU A 122 -7.52 -8.83 -11.01
N HIS A 123 -7.37 -10.12 -11.34
CA HIS A 123 -6.77 -10.55 -12.60
C HIS A 123 -7.65 -10.25 -13.83
N ALA A 124 -8.98 -10.28 -13.68
CA ALA A 124 -9.91 -10.05 -14.76
C ALA A 124 -10.22 -8.56 -15.02
N PHE A 125 -9.83 -7.65 -14.11
CA PHE A 125 -10.03 -6.22 -14.28
C PHE A 125 -9.15 -5.68 -15.42
N ASP A 126 -9.67 -4.72 -16.19
CA ASP A 126 -8.96 -4.07 -17.29
C ASP A 126 -8.90 -2.54 -17.09
N PRO A 127 -7.70 -1.95 -16.94
CA PRO A 127 -6.40 -2.62 -16.88
C PRO A 127 -6.20 -3.41 -15.59
N ALA A 128 -5.51 -4.55 -15.64
CA ALA A 128 -5.16 -5.32 -14.44
C ALA A 128 -4.21 -4.52 -13.51
N PRO A 129 -4.23 -4.76 -12.19
CA PRO A 129 -3.27 -4.15 -11.28
C PRO A 129 -1.82 -4.46 -11.69
N SER A 130 -0.93 -3.50 -11.50
CA SER A 130 0.52 -3.67 -11.68
C SER A 130 1.13 -4.61 -10.63
N PHE A 131 0.56 -4.62 -9.41
CA PHE A 131 0.94 -5.53 -8.34
C PHE A 131 -0.32 -6.04 -7.62
N ILE A 132 -0.31 -7.32 -7.28
CA ILE A 132 -1.27 -7.94 -6.36
C ILE A 132 -0.47 -8.49 -5.18
N VAL A 133 -0.80 -8.03 -3.98
CA VAL A 133 -0.11 -8.39 -2.74
C VAL A 133 -1.06 -9.20 -1.86
N ASP A 134 -0.62 -10.40 -1.48
CA ASP A 134 -1.23 -11.16 -0.39
C ASP A 134 -0.88 -10.50 0.94
N SER A 135 -1.85 -9.85 1.58
CA SER A 135 -1.65 -9.21 2.88
C SER A 135 -1.76 -10.18 4.04
N GLY A 136 -2.17 -11.44 3.77
CA GLY A 136 -2.51 -12.44 4.76
C GLY A 136 -3.98 -12.38 5.21
N GLY A 137 -4.57 -11.18 5.30
CA GLY A 137 -6.01 -10.99 5.55
C GLY A 137 -6.85 -10.98 4.26
N GLY A 138 -6.22 -10.65 3.13
CA GLY A 138 -6.88 -10.54 1.85
C GLY A 138 -5.92 -10.11 0.75
N TRP A 139 -6.42 -9.33 -0.22
CA TRP A 139 -5.65 -8.91 -1.38
C TRP A 139 -5.57 -7.39 -1.50
N HIS A 140 -4.35 -6.88 -1.64
CA HIS A 140 -4.17 -5.50 -2.08
C HIS A 140 -3.84 -5.47 -3.58
N GLY A 141 -4.58 -4.68 -4.34
CA GLY A 141 -4.27 -4.38 -5.74
C GLY A 141 -3.65 -3.00 -5.85
N TYR A 142 -2.59 -2.84 -6.65
CA TYR A 142 -1.95 -1.55 -6.93
C TYR A 142 -1.81 -1.32 -8.43
N TRP A 143 -2.28 -0.17 -8.90
CA TRP A 143 -2.11 0.30 -10.28
C TRP A 143 -1.14 1.46 -10.28
N LEU A 144 0.08 1.24 -10.75
CA LEU A 144 1.07 2.31 -10.86
C LEU A 144 0.61 3.36 -11.86
N LEU A 145 0.75 4.64 -11.49
CA LEU A 145 0.52 5.74 -12.41
C LEU A 145 1.79 5.97 -13.23
N GLU A 146 1.66 6.06 -14.55
CA GLU A 146 2.77 6.44 -15.44
C GLU A 146 3.41 7.76 -14.99
N LYS A 147 2.58 8.69 -14.49
CA LYS A 147 3.00 9.94 -13.85
C LYS A 147 2.37 10.02 -12.47
N PRO A 148 3.17 10.09 -11.38
CA PRO A 148 2.63 10.26 -10.03
C PRO A 148 1.74 11.50 -9.94
N PHE A 149 0.59 11.36 -9.28
CA PHE A 149 -0.37 12.42 -9.10
C PHE A 149 0.00 13.31 -7.90
N ARG A 150 -0.07 14.63 -8.06
CA ARG A 150 0.22 15.60 -7.00
C ARG A 150 -1.07 16.36 -6.65
N PRO A 151 -1.69 16.10 -5.49
CA PRO A 151 -2.86 16.85 -5.07
C PRO A 151 -2.44 18.23 -4.55
N GLU A 152 -2.69 19.27 -5.33
CA GLU A 152 -2.32 20.64 -4.95
C GLU A 152 -3.47 21.31 -4.17
N LYS A 153 -4.71 21.12 -4.64
CA LYS A 153 -5.94 21.69 -4.06
C LYS A 153 -6.92 20.60 -3.58
N ASP A 154 -7.91 21.00 -2.79
CA ASP A 154 -8.86 20.04 -2.21
C ASP A 154 -9.74 19.34 -3.26
N SER A 155 -10.02 20.01 -4.37
CA SER A 155 -10.72 19.35 -5.51
C SER A 155 -9.89 18.24 -6.16
N ASP A 156 -8.55 18.29 -6.11
CA ASP A 156 -7.69 17.21 -6.59
C ASP A 156 -7.77 15.99 -5.65
N ARG A 157 -7.77 16.25 -4.34
CA ARG A 157 -7.94 15.21 -3.30
C ARG A 157 -9.30 14.55 -3.42
N GLN A 158 -10.35 15.35 -3.58
CA GLN A 158 -11.71 14.85 -3.76
C GLN A 158 -11.81 13.99 -5.02
N LYS A 159 -11.30 14.48 -6.17
CA LYS A 159 -11.30 13.71 -7.41
C LYS A 159 -10.57 12.37 -7.24
N PHE A 160 -9.43 12.36 -6.57
CA PHE A 160 -8.69 11.12 -6.32
C PHE A 160 -9.47 10.15 -5.42
N ALA A 161 -10.09 10.65 -4.35
CA ALA A 161 -10.96 9.86 -3.49
C ALA A 161 -12.16 9.28 -4.26
N ASP A 162 -12.77 10.05 -5.16
CA ASP A 162 -13.88 9.59 -6.01
C ASP A 162 -13.48 8.44 -6.93
N ILE A 163 -12.28 8.52 -7.51
CA ILE A 163 -11.73 7.44 -8.35
C ILE A 163 -11.51 6.18 -7.51
N LEU A 164 -10.91 6.31 -6.32
CA LEU A 164 -10.74 5.17 -5.40
C LEU A 164 -12.10 4.58 -5.00
N ARG A 165 -13.10 5.41 -4.71
CA ARG A 165 -14.46 4.92 -4.37
C ARG A 165 -15.05 4.10 -5.50
N GLY A 166 -14.94 4.58 -6.74
CA GLY A 166 -15.37 3.83 -7.92
C GLY A 166 -14.63 2.50 -8.07
N LEU A 167 -13.32 2.48 -7.83
CA LEU A 167 -12.50 1.28 -7.94
C LEU A 167 -12.85 0.25 -6.86
N PHE A 168 -13.03 0.68 -5.61
CA PHE A 168 -13.50 -0.16 -4.50
C PHE A 168 -14.89 -0.74 -4.79
N ALA A 169 -15.84 0.09 -5.23
CA ALA A 169 -17.18 -0.37 -5.59
C ALA A 169 -17.18 -1.38 -6.74
N ALA A 170 -16.30 -1.21 -7.74
CA ALA A 170 -16.21 -2.10 -8.88
C ALA A 170 -15.62 -3.48 -8.53
N LEU A 171 -14.67 -3.54 -7.58
CA LEU A 171 -13.91 -4.75 -7.28
C LEU A 171 -14.33 -5.43 -5.96
N GLY A 172 -15.20 -4.79 -5.18
CA GLY A 172 -15.63 -5.25 -3.87
C GLY A 172 -14.55 -5.03 -2.82
N GLY A 173 -13.85 -3.91 -2.90
CA GLY A 173 -12.97 -3.46 -1.82
C GLY A 173 -13.78 -3.00 -0.60
N ASP A 174 -13.14 -2.91 0.56
CA ASP A 174 -13.80 -2.48 1.79
C ASP A 174 -14.09 -0.96 1.82
N ASP A 175 -15.38 -0.61 1.98
CA ASP A 175 -15.88 0.76 2.04
C ASP A 175 -15.28 1.60 3.18
N HIS A 176 -14.70 0.96 4.22
CA HIS A 176 -14.03 1.68 5.30
C HIS A 176 -12.79 2.44 4.86
N TYR A 177 -12.15 2.04 3.77
CA TYR A 177 -10.91 2.63 3.27
C TYR A 177 -11.10 3.90 2.44
N VAL A 178 -12.34 4.28 2.13
CA VAL A 178 -12.63 5.38 1.21
C VAL A 178 -13.58 6.44 1.78
N LYS A 179 -13.58 6.58 3.12
CA LYS A 179 -14.32 7.62 3.85
C LYS A 179 -13.64 8.99 3.78
#